data_AF-A0A1E5CSF9-F1
#
_entry.id   AF-A0A1E5CSF9-F1
#
_cell.length_a   1.000
_cell.length_b   1.000
_cell.length_c   1.000
_cell.angle_alpha   90.00
_cell.angle_beta   90.00
_cell.angle_gamma   90.00
#
_symmetry.space_group_name_H-M   'P 1'
#
loop_
_entity.id
_entity.type
_entity.pdbx_description
1 polymer ?
#
loop_
_entity_poly.entity_id
_entity_poly.type
_entity_poly.pdbx_seq_one_letter_code
_entity_poly.pdbx_strand_id
1 'polypeptide(L)'
;MRYLFLHKENEHLLLSDKDGTLKEEVNQLTQQGFTCFMNSAINAEEEETAKALYLKELLFCATSGHIIALHRLTGQEVWRSRPQGKEYQALGTTTLLLEQGMLICGSNGCVFSLCPFSGSLLWDNSLPNLGFGTVTLATTQQNTTIEKIVVTDTRTVHEHHH
;
A
#
# COMPACT_ATOMS: atom_id res chain seq x y z
N MET A 1 18.97 -4.08 -1.35
CA MET A 1 18.87 -3.02 -0.32
C MET A 1 17.80 -3.40 0.70
N ARG A 2 17.83 -2.83 1.91
CA ARG A 2 16.78 -3.03 2.92
C ARG A 2 15.93 -1.79 3.02
N TYR A 3 14.62 -1.96 3.11
CA TYR A 3 13.65 -0.87 3.16
C TYR A 3 12.78 -0.94 4.40
N LEU A 4 12.53 0.20 5.04
CA LEU A 4 11.60 0.33 6.15
C LEU A 4 10.57 1.39 5.86
N PHE A 5 9.32 1.07 6.20
CA PHE A 5 8.19 1.99 6.14
C PHE A 5 7.86 2.44 7.56
N LEU A 6 7.85 3.76 7.74
CA LEU A 6 7.46 4.39 8.99
C LEU A 6 6.24 5.29 8.75
N HIS A 7 5.35 5.39 9.73
CA HIS A 7 4.08 6.08 9.60
C HIS A 7 3.82 7.02 10.76
N LYS A 8 3.19 8.16 10.48
CA LYS A 8 2.72 9.12 11.48
C LYS A 8 1.62 9.98 10.86
N GLU A 9 0.47 10.12 11.51
CA GLU A 9 -0.58 11.10 11.15
C GLU A 9 -0.92 11.18 9.64
N ASN A 10 -1.11 10.03 8.99
CA ASN A 10 -1.37 9.92 7.55
C ASN A 10 -0.22 10.38 6.62
N GLU A 11 0.99 10.43 7.16
CA GLU A 11 2.26 10.52 6.44
C GLU A 11 3.01 9.20 6.55
N HIS A 12 3.85 8.92 5.55
CA HIS A 12 4.77 7.79 5.59
C HIS A 12 6.16 8.20 5.12
N LEU A 13 7.17 7.54 5.66
CA LEU A 13 8.56 7.66 5.24
C LEU A 13 9.07 6.30 4.80
N LEU A 14 9.87 6.30 3.73
CA LEU A 14 10.57 5.14 3.22
C LEU A 14 12.07 5.34 3.40
N LEU A 15 12.65 4.56 4.31
CA LEU A 15 14.09 4.55 4.53
C LEU A 15 14.73 3.41 3.73
N SER A 16 15.88 3.67 3.13
CA SER A 16 16.72 2.66 2.48
C SER A 16 18.04 2.52 3.23
N ASP A 17 18.38 1.30 3.64
CA ASP A 17 19.66 1.00 4.26
C ASP A 17 20.75 0.85 3.18
N LYS A 18 21.49 1.94 2.93
CA LYS A 18 22.65 1.91 2.03
C LYS A 18 23.96 1.69 2.79
N ASP A 19 24.06 2.22 4.03
CA ASP A 19 25.34 2.35 4.75
C ASP A 19 25.32 1.81 6.20
N GLY A 20 24.26 1.10 6.63
CA GLY A 20 24.18 0.50 7.98
C GLY A 20 23.68 1.44 9.09
N THR A 21 23.34 2.69 8.78
CA THR A 21 22.83 3.73 9.72
C THR A 21 21.35 3.58 10.07
N LEU A 22 20.64 2.65 9.42
CA LEU A 22 19.19 2.50 9.51
C LEU A 22 18.65 2.43 10.96
N LYS A 23 19.41 1.83 11.88
CA LYS A 23 18.98 1.71 13.29
C LYS A 23 18.93 3.07 14.02
N GLU A 24 19.89 3.94 13.78
CA GLU A 24 19.97 5.25 14.44
C GLU A 24 18.86 6.17 13.92
N GLU A 25 18.66 6.20 12.60
CA GLU A 25 17.59 6.94 11.95
C GLU A 25 16.19 6.51 12.43
N VAL A 26 15.95 5.19 12.52
CA VAL A 26 14.67 4.66 13.03
C VAL A 26 14.45 5.06 14.48
N ASN A 27 15.47 5.01 15.34
CA ASN A 27 15.35 5.43 16.73
C ASN A 27 14.97 6.91 16.84
N GLN A 28 15.62 7.78 16.06
CA GLN A 28 15.32 9.21 16.05
C GLN A 28 13.90 9.49 15.55
N LEU A 29 13.46 8.85 14.47
CA LEU A 29 12.11 9.02 13.94
C LEU A 29 11.04 8.48 14.89
N THR A 30 11.33 7.39 15.59
CA THR A 30 10.44 6.84 16.62
C THR A 30 10.21 7.84 17.75
N GLN A 31 11.27 8.56 18.17
CA GLN A 31 11.13 9.65 19.15
C GLN A 31 10.28 10.82 18.64
N GLN A 32 10.21 11.00 17.31
CA GLN A 32 9.34 11.99 16.67
C GLN A 32 7.90 11.49 16.48
N GLY A 33 7.58 10.27 16.93
CA GLY A 33 6.24 9.68 16.86
C GLY A 33 5.98 8.82 15.62
N PHE A 34 7.00 8.55 14.80
CA PHE A 34 6.86 7.59 13.71
C PHE A 34 6.81 6.15 14.25
N THR A 35 5.96 5.33 13.65
CA THR A 35 5.82 3.92 14.00
C THR A 35 6.16 3.03 12.81
N CYS A 36 6.95 1.99 13.05
CA CYS A 36 7.15 0.91 12.08
C CYS A 36 6.26 -0.27 12.46
N PHE A 37 5.45 -0.73 11.52
CA PHE A 37 4.53 -1.86 11.73
C PHE A 37 5.07 -3.20 11.22
N MET A 38 6.26 -3.19 10.59
CA MET A 38 6.90 -4.39 10.08
C MET A 38 7.85 -4.97 11.12
N ASN A 39 7.81 -6.30 11.29
CA ASN A 39 8.74 -7.02 12.16
C ASN A 39 10.17 -7.09 11.59
N SER A 40 10.32 -6.91 10.28
CA SER A 40 11.61 -6.92 9.59
C SER A 40 11.61 -5.97 8.39
N ALA A 41 12.79 -5.44 8.05
CA ALA A 41 12.96 -4.67 6.83
C ALA A 41 12.68 -5.51 5.57
N ILE A 42 12.15 -4.86 4.54
CA ILE A 42 11.86 -5.48 3.25
C ILE A 42 13.16 -5.50 2.43
N ASN A 43 13.57 -6.69 1.99
CA ASN A 43 14.71 -6.83 1.10
C ASN A 43 14.22 -6.71 -0.35
N ALA A 44 14.74 -5.72 -1.08
CA ALA A 44 14.44 -5.52 -2.49
C ALA A 44 15.63 -4.88 -3.22
N GLU A 45 15.72 -5.08 -4.54
CA GLU A 45 16.73 -4.43 -5.38
C GLU A 45 16.40 -2.96 -5.63
N GLU A 46 15.11 -2.67 -5.85
CA GLU A 46 14.60 -1.34 -6.16
C GLU A 46 13.49 -0.90 -5.20
N GLU A 47 13.32 0.42 -5.05
CA GLU A 47 12.31 1.03 -4.19
C GLU A 47 10.88 0.62 -4.58
N GLU A 48 10.60 0.55 -5.88
CA GLU A 48 9.27 0.19 -6.39
C GLU A 48 8.90 -1.25 -6.05
N THR A 49 9.88 -2.15 -6.05
CA THR A 49 9.68 -3.53 -5.60
C THR A 49 9.42 -3.58 -4.10
N ALA A 50 10.12 -2.77 -3.29
CA ALA A 50 9.86 -2.68 -1.86
C ALA A 50 8.45 -2.16 -1.56
N LYS A 51 8.00 -1.12 -2.29
CA LYS A 51 6.63 -0.58 -2.22
C LYS A 51 5.59 -1.64 -2.57
N ALA A 52 5.77 -2.34 -3.68
CA ALA A 52 4.86 -3.41 -4.09
C ALA A 52 4.78 -4.55 -3.08
N LEU A 53 5.92 -4.93 -2.47
CA LEU A 53 5.94 -5.93 -1.40
C LEU A 53 5.25 -5.43 -0.13
N TYR A 54 5.48 -4.17 0.26
CA TYR A 54 4.83 -3.60 1.44
C TYR A 54 3.31 -3.50 1.28
N LEU A 55 2.81 -3.15 0.09
CA LEU A 55 1.37 -3.14 -0.19
C LEU A 55 0.71 -4.51 0.00
N LYS A 56 1.43 -5.62 -0.21
CA LYS A 56 0.90 -6.98 0.04
C LYS A 56 0.73 -7.29 1.52
N GLU A 57 1.39 -6.53 2.39
CA GLU A 57 1.24 -6.62 3.85
C GLU A 57 0.09 -5.77 4.38
N LEU A 58 -0.55 -4.96 3.53
CA LEU A 58 -1.69 -4.13 3.91
C LEU A 58 -3.02 -4.77 3.51
N LEU A 59 -4.02 -4.61 4.37
CA LEU A 59 -5.42 -4.88 4.12
C LEU A 59 -6.17 -3.55 4.17
N PHE A 60 -6.91 -3.22 3.11
CA PHE A 60 -7.73 -2.01 3.06
C PHE A 60 -9.19 -2.32 3.33
N CYS A 61 -9.77 -1.60 4.28
CA CYS A 61 -11.16 -1.74 4.70
C CYS A 61 -11.85 -0.38 4.61
N ALA A 62 -13.14 -0.36 4.31
CA ALA A 62 -13.93 0.85 4.40
C ALA A 62 -15.29 0.62 5.06
N THR A 63 -15.69 1.58 5.90
CA THR A 63 -16.98 1.58 6.57
C THR A 63 -17.37 3.00 6.97
N SER A 64 -18.63 3.36 6.73
CA SER A 64 -19.18 4.68 7.11
C SER A 64 -18.29 5.85 6.67
N GLY A 65 -17.78 5.80 5.44
CA GLY A 65 -16.87 6.80 4.88
C GLY A 65 -15.44 6.81 5.43
N HIS A 66 -15.11 5.97 6.42
CA HIS A 66 -13.72 5.77 6.85
C HIS A 66 -13.05 4.75 5.94
N ILE A 67 -11.80 5.03 5.58
CA ILE A 67 -10.90 4.12 4.88
C ILE A 67 -9.75 3.84 5.84
N ILE A 68 -9.43 2.57 6.03
CA ILE A 68 -8.49 2.10 7.04
C ILE A 68 -7.52 1.14 6.35
N ALA A 69 -6.23 1.30 6.60
CA ALA A 69 -5.24 0.26 6.31
C ALA A 69 -4.88 -0.46 7.59
N LEU A 70 -4.93 -1.78 7.52
CA LEU A 70 -4.51 -2.68 8.59
C LEU A 70 -3.31 -3.48 8.11
N HIS A 71 -2.39 -3.82 9.01
CA HIS A 71 -1.40 -4.86 8.74
C HIS A 71 -2.12 -6.21 8.62
N ARG A 72 -2.02 -6.86 7.46
CA ARG A 72 -2.86 -8.01 7.05
C ARG A 72 -2.79 -9.19 8.01
N LEU A 73 -1.62 -9.46 8.60
CA LEU A 73 -1.42 -10.61 9.49
C LEU A 73 -1.76 -10.33 10.96
N THR A 74 -1.65 -9.09 11.42
CA THR A 74 -1.77 -8.74 12.85
C THR A 74 -3.08 -8.02 13.17
N GLY A 75 -3.73 -7.46 12.14
CA GLY A 75 -4.92 -6.63 12.29
C GLY A 75 -4.64 -5.24 12.87
N GLN A 76 -3.38 -4.87 13.12
CA GLN A 76 -3.03 -3.57 13.67
C GLN A 76 -3.33 -2.47 12.64
N GLU A 77 -3.94 -1.37 13.09
CA GLU A 77 -4.18 -0.19 12.27
C GLU A 77 -2.86 0.53 11.96
N VAL A 78 -2.60 0.70 10.66
CA VAL A 78 -1.44 1.44 10.13
C VAL A 78 -1.81 2.91 9.96
N TRP A 79 -2.96 3.16 9.33
CA TRP A 79 -3.50 4.49 9.14
C TRP A 79 -5.03 4.44 8.98
N ARG A 80 -5.67 5.59 9.21
CA ARG A 80 -7.10 5.81 9.00
C ARG A 80 -7.35 7.19 8.41
N SER A 81 -8.20 7.23 7.40
CA SER A 81 -8.61 8.44 6.71
C SER A 81 -10.13 8.52 6.60
N ARG A 82 -10.66 9.74 6.64
CA ARG A 82 -12.06 10.04 6.32
C ARG A 82 -12.07 11.29 5.45
N PRO A 83 -11.87 11.14 4.13
CA PRO A 83 -11.73 12.27 3.24
C PRO A 83 -12.96 13.17 3.23
N GLN A 84 -12.71 14.47 3.23
CA GLN A 84 -13.71 15.51 3.14
C GLN A 84 -13.18 16.62 2.24
N GLY A 85 -13.93 16.93 1.18
CA GLY A 85 -13.70 18.09 0.33
C GLY A 85 -14.65 19.23 0.66
N LYS A 86 -14.64 20.27 -0.18
CA LYS A 86 -15.58 21.40 -0.05
C LYS A 86 -17.02 21.01 -0.33
N GLU A 87 -17.23 20.08 -1.26
CA GLU A 87 -18.56 19.70 -1.78
C GLU A 87 -18.94 18.24 -1.47
N TYR A 88 -18.06 17.49 -0.83
CA TYR A 88 -18.32 16.10 -0.49
C TYR A 88 -17.74 15.72 0.87
N GLN A 89 -18.35 14.71 1.47
CA GLN A 89 -17.81 14.00 2.61
C GLN A 89 -17.97 12.51 2.32
N ALA A 90 -16.89 11.75 2.52
CA ALA A 90 -16.98 10.29 2.47
C ALA A 90 -17.96 9.82 3.55
N LEU A 91 -19.02 9.14 3.12
CA LEU A 91 -20.15 8.69 3.95
C LEU A 91 -20.74 7.39 3.41
N GLY A 92 -21.35 6.62 4.31
CA GLY A 92 -22.02 5.37 3.95
C GLY A 92 -21.07 4.30 3.43
N THR A 93 -21.56 3.51 2.47
CA THR A 93 -20.81 2.45 1.82
C THR A 93 -19.77 3.03 0.87
N THR A 94 -18.54 2.56 1.01
CA THR A 94 -17.42 2.97 0.15
C THR A 94 -16.91 1.76 -0.63
N THR A 95 -16.80 1.90 -1.95
CA THR A 95 -16.10 0.92 -2.80
C THR A 95 -14.62 1.25 -2.84
N LEU A 96 -13.77 0.23 -2.93
CA LEU A 96 -12.31 0.36 -2.95
C LEU A 96 -11.74 -0.33 -4.18
N LEU A 97 -10.74 0.30 -4.79
CA LEU A 97 -9.94 -0.24 -5.90
C LEU A 97 -8.48 0.16 -5.68
N LEU A 98 -7.59 -0.83 -5.55
CA LEU A 98 -6.15 -0.59 -5.49
C LEU A 98 -5.54 -0.79 -6.88
N GLU A 99 -4.93 0.24 -7.44
CA GLU A 99 -4.36 0.21 -8.78
C GLU A 99 -3.11 1.09 -8.87
N GLN A 100 -2.00 0.56 -9.42
CA GLN A 100 -0.77 1.32 -9.72
C GLN A 100 -0.29 2.23 -8.57
N GLY A 101 -0.33 1.73 -7.34
CA GLY A 101 0.10 2.50 -6.16
C GLY A 101 -0.89 3.59 -5.71
N MET A 102 -2.14 3.53 -6.17
CA MET A 102 -3.24 4.41 -5.76
C MET A 102 -4.39 3.61 -5.16
N LEU A 103 -4.99 4.10 -4.07
CA LEU A 103 -6.22 3.55 -3.51
C LEU A 103 -7.41 4.43 -3.90
N ILE A 104 -8.10 4.03 -4.97
CA ILE A 104 -9.27 4.73 -5.50
C ILE A 104 -10.50 4.28 -4.74
N CYS A 105 -11.29 5.25 -4.30
CA CYS A 105 -12.46 5.05 -3.44
C CYS A 105 -13.68 5.74 -4.05
N GLY A 106 -14.82 5.06 -4.05
CA GLY A 106 -16.11 5.63 -4.43
C GLY A 106 -17.02 5.70 -3.21
N SER A 107 -17.49 6.88 -2.81
CA SER A 107 -18.28 7.07 -1.59
C SER A 107 -19.27 8.22 -1.75
N ASN A 108 -20.53 8.04 -1.35
CA ASN A 108 -21.52 9.12 -1.32
C ASN A 108 -21.58 9.99 -2.60
N GLY A 109 -21.62 9.35 -3.77
CA GLY A 109 -21.63 10.06 -5.04
C GLY A 109 -20.35 10.81 -5.41
N CYS A 110 -19.21 10.57 -4.76
CA CYS A 110 -17.92 11.12 -5.16
C CYS A 110 -16.87 10.01 -5.37
N VAL A 111 -15.79 10.37 -6.07
CA VAL A 111 -14.60 9.53 -6.24
C VAL A 111 -13.40 10.30 -5.71
N PHE A 112 -12.53 9.62 -4.99
CA PHE A 112 -11.24 10.18 -4.57
C PHE A 112 -10.18 9.10 -4.56
N SER A 113 -8.92 9.52 -4.59
CA SER A 113 -7.77 8.64 -4.48
C SER A 113 -6.95 9.00 -3.26
N LEU A 114 -6.51 7.97 -2.55
CA LEU A 114 -5.62 8.07 -1.41
C LEU A 114 -4.26 7.45 -1.72
N CYS A 115 -3.22 8.00 -1.09
CA CYS A 115 -1.94 7.32 -0.99
C CYS A 115 -2.16 6.02 -0.19
N PRO A 116 -1.93 4.82 -0.75
CA PRO A 116 -2.18 3.57 -0.04
C PRO A 116 -1.24 3.36 1.15
N PHE A 117 -0.09 4.03 1.16
CA PHE A 117 0.85 3.95 2.26
C PHE A 117 0.45 4.80 3.45
N SER A 118 -0.29 5.89 3.25
CA SER A 118 -0.51 6.85 4.33
C SER A 118 -1.96 7.32 4.48
N GLY A 119 -2.85 7.02 3.54
CA GLY A 119 -4.24 7.47 3.58
C GLY A 119 -4.44 8.96 3.26
N SER A 120 -3.38 9.67 2.85
CA SER A 120 -3.46 11.07 2.44
C SER A 120 -4.21 11.22 1.11
N LEU A 121 -4.99 12.29 0.98
CA LEU A 121 -5.74 12.59 -0.24
C LEU A 121 -4.78 12.98 -1.37
N LEU A 122 -4.88 12.29 -2.52
CA LEU A 122 -4.13 12.59 -3.73
C LEU A 122 -4.95 13.48 -4.68
N TRP A 123 -6.21 13.10 -4.92
CA TRP A 123 -7.16 13.85 -5.75
C TRP A 123 -8.60 13.45 -5.42
N ASP A 124 -9.56 14.27 -5.86
CA ASP A 124 -10.99 14.01 -5.73
C ASP A 124 -11.80 14.52 -6.93
N ASN A 125 -13.03 14.00 -7.04
CA ASN A 125 -14.04 14.40 -8.01
C ASN A 125 -15.44 14.22 -7.39
N SER A 126 -16.21 15.30 -7.32
CA SER A 126 -17.53 15.31 -6.68
C SER A 126 -18.65 14.70 -7.53
N LEU A 127 -18.38 14.28 -8.77
CA LEU A 127 -19.37 13.77 -9.74
C LEU A 127 -20.66 14.63 -9.76
N PRO A 128 -20.54 15.92 -10.10
CA PRO A 128 -21.62 16.88 -9.92
C PRO A 128 -22.88 16.46 -10.68
N ASN A 129 -24.03 16.66 -10.04
CA ASN A 129 -25.37 16.38 -10.58
C ASN A 129 -25.70 14.90 -10.83
N LEU A 130 -24.99 13.95 -10.21
CA LEU A 130 -25.28 12.50 -10.31
C LEU A 130 -25.91 11.90 -9.03
N GLY A 131 -26.14 12.72 -8.00
CA GLY A 131 -26.72 12.30 -6.72
C GLY A 131 -25.72 11.57 -5.82
N PHE A 132 -26.23 10.91 -4.77
CA PHE A 132 -25.42 10.31 -3.68
C PHE A 132 -25.41 8.78 -3.70
N GLY A 133 -25.70 8.19 -4.86
CA GLY A 133 -25.77 6.74 -5.03
C GLY A 133 -24.41 6.04 -4.81
N THR A 134 -24.45 4.71 -4.73
CA THR A 134 -23.22 3.90 -4.69
C THR A 134 -22.42 4.10 -5.96
N VAL A 135 -21.14 4.44 -5.80
CA VAL A 135 -20.19 4.54 -6.89
C VAL A 135 -19.51 3.19 -7.09
N THR A 136 -19.62 2.62 -8.28
CA THR A 136 -18.90 1.40 -8.68
C THR A 136 -17.69 1.75 -9.52
N LEU A 137 -16.57 1.07 -9.30
CA LEU A 137 -15.28 1.36 -9.96
C LEU A 137 -14.85 0.20 -10.86
N ALA A 138 -14.19 0.51 -11.97
CA ALA A 138 -13.56 -0.45 -12.86
C ALA A 138 -12.33 0.18 -13.53
N THR A 139 -11.39 -0.68 -13.93
CA THR A 139 -10.12 -0.34 -14.60
C THR A 139 -9.84 -1.35 -15.71
N THR A 140 -9.05 -0.97 -16.70
CA THR A 140 -8.67 -1.80 -17.85
C THR A 140 -7.49 -2.76 -17.57
N GLN A 141 -7.00 -2.86 -16.34
CA GLN A 141 -5.73 -3.54 -16.09
C GLN A 141 -5.77 -5.08 -16.33
N GLN A 142 -4.81 -5.57 -17.11
CA GLN A 142 -4.53 -7.00 -17.27
C GLN A 142 -3.55 -7.48 -16.19
N ASN A 143 -3.83 -8.62 -15.57
CA ASN A 143 -3.01 -9.20 -14.51
C ASN A 143 -1.75 -9.86 -15.08
N THR A 144 -0.71 -9.08 -15.41
CA THR A 144 0.54 -9.63 -15.96
C THR A 144 1.47 -10.11 -14.85
N THR A 145 1.10 -11.18 -14.15
CA THR A 145 2.07 -11.90 -13.32
C THR A 145 2.86 -12.84 -14.23
N ILE A 146 4.02 -12.39 -14.72
CA ILE A 146 4.99 -13.35 -15.29
C ILE A 146 5.72 -13.98 -14.11
N GLU A 147 5.23 -15.12 -13.64
CA GLU A 147 6.06 -16.00 -12.83
C GLU A 147 7.17 -16.54 -13.75
N LYS A 148 8.41 -16.09 -13.54
CA LYS A 148 9.59 -16.72 -14.15
C LYS A 148 9.66 -18.16 -13.61
N ILE A 149 9.22 -19.14 -14.40
CA ILE A 149 9.54 -20.55 -14.16
C ILE A 149 11.03 -20.71 -14.48
N VAL A 150 11.86 -20.77 -13.45
CA VAL A 150 13.26 -21.20 -13.60
C VAL A 150 13.25 -22.72 -13.74
N VAL A 151 13.35 -23.22 -14.96
CA VAL A 151 13.62 -24.65 -15.21
C VAL A 151 15.12 -24.87 -15.01
N THR A 152 15.50 -25.42 -13.85
CA THR A 152 16.87 -25.88 -13.62
C THR A 152 17.02 -27.25 -14.28
N ASP A 153 17.71 -27.30 -15.44
CA ASP A 153 18.12 -28.57 -16.08
C ASP A 153 19.18 -29.25 -15.19
N THR A 154 18.76 -30.19 -14.35
CA THR A 154 19.70 -31.04 -13.61
C THR A 154 20.26 -32.10 -14.56
N ARG A 155 21.31 -31.76 -15.30
CA ARG A 155 22.12 -32.77 -16.00
C ARG A 155 22.92 -33.55 -14.98
N THR A 156 22.47 -34.76 -14.70
CA THR A 156 23.23 -35.78 -13.95
C THR A 156 24.40 -36.21 -14.82
N VAL A 157 25.63 -35.83 -14.43
CA VAL A 157 26.84 -36.36 -15.05
C VAL A 157 27.04 -37.76 -14.48
N HIS A 158 26.71 -38.80 -15.26
CA HIS A 158 27.16 -40.14 -14.94
C HIS A 158 28.61 -40.28 -15.37
N GLU A 159 29.53 -40.12 -14.41
CA GLU A 159 30.91 -40.59 -14.53
C GLU A 159 30.87 -42.12 -14.71
N HIS A 160 31.24 -42.60 -15.90
CA HIS A 160 31.61 -44.00 -16.09
C HIS A 160 33.07 -44.15 -15.67
N HIS A 161 33.28 -44.78 -14.51
CA HIS A 161 34.55 -45.41 -14.17
C HIS A 161 34.58 -46.84 -14.73
N HIS A 162 35.72 -47.15 -15.36
CA HIS A 162 36.25 -48.43 -15.85
C HIS A 162 36.12 -48.70 -17.36
#